data_AF-A0A2W5TZC0-F1
#
_entry.id   AF-A0A2W5TZC0-F1
#
_cell.length_a   1.000
_cell.length_b   1.000
_cell.length_c   1.000
_cell.angle_alpha   90.00
_cell.angle_beta   90.00
_cell.angle_gamma   90.00
#
_symmetry.space_group_name_H-M   'P 1'
#
loop_
_entity.id
_entity.type
_entity.pdbx_description
1 polymer ?
#
loop_
_entity_poly.entity_id
_entity_poly.type
_entity_poly.pdbx_seq_one_letter_code
_entity_poly.pdbx_strand_id
1 'polypeptide(L)'
;MVETGEQVKANFVASRHAPISKEVKAFLTEWSRFNAAAKAAEAASLKEDLVRDALSEADAERDEAVRVLDRKLIEAGAPAKASSFKPFGAPSPSEVLRLGHGEQTKVVAKLVKAIAAKKGQSAGVLAAVKALSKANDAVIAAELRVKASAEAASRARGVREGFDRQTRAALSKLKLQVRLAEKDGLVGAYSQLFATDAPVKKPAATPPVSAPT
;
A
#
# COMPACT_ATOMS: atom_id res chain seq x y z
N MET A 1 10.46 -13.04 16.48
CA MET A 1 10.37 -11.64 16.96
C MET A 1 11.54 -10.87 16.38
N VAL A 2 11.29 -9.82 15.60
CA VAL A 2 12.36 -8.90 15.19
C VAL A 2 12.65 -8.03 16.41
N GLU A 3 13.78 -8.26 17.06
CA GLU A 3 14.32 -7.33 18.07
C GLU A 3 14.36 -5.94 17.42
N THR A 4 13.55 -5.01 17.90
CA THR A 4 13.44 -3.69 17.27
C THR A 4 14.68 -2.87 17.67
N GLY A 5 15.29 -2.15 16.74
CA GLY A 5 16.39 -1.25 17.09
C GLY A 5 16.00 -0.18 18.11
N GLU A 6 14.70 0.10 18.28
CA GLU A 6 14.17 0.92 19.39
C GLU A 6 14.46 0.29 20.76
N GLN A 7 14.29 -1.03 20.87
CA GLN A 7 14.59 -1.78 22.09
C GLN A 7 16.08 -1.78 22.40
N VAL A 8 16.93 -2.08 21.41
CA VAL A 8 18.39 -2.03 21.58
C VAL A 8 18.84 -0.62 21.95
N LYS A 9 18.24 0.42 21.36
CA LYS A 9 18.50 1.82 21.73
C LYS A 9 18.10 2.11 23.18
N ALA A 10 16.90 1.72 23.59
CA ALA A 10 16.39 1.95 24.95
C ALA A 10 17.26 1.25 26.00
N ASN A 11 17.56 -0.04 25.76
CA ASN A 11 18.37 -0.86 26.65
C ASN A 11 19.82 -0.35 26.73
N PHE A 12 20.41 0.07 25.62
CA PHE A 12 21.75 0.63 25.60
C PHE A 12 21.85 1.98 26.33
N VAL A 13 20.86 2.86 26.20
CA VAL A 13 20.82 4.13 26.95
C VAL A 13 20.76 3.88 28.45
N ALA A 14 20.09 2.80 28.87
CA ALA A 14 19.99 2.40 30.27
C ALA A 14 21.30 1.81 30.81
N SER A 15 22.02 0.99 30.03
CA SER A 15 23.20 0.26 30.49
C SER A 15 24.55 0.92 30.19
N ARG A 16 24.63 1.78 29.15
CA ARG A 16 25.82 2.54 28.73
C ARG A 16 27.10 1.69 28.62
N HIS A 17 27.00 0.48 28.09
CA HIS A 17 28.13 -0.43 27.90
C HIS A 17 29.19 0.16 26.94
N ALA A 18 30.23 0.79 27.49
CA ALA A 18 31.31 1.42 26.71
C ALA A 18 31.99 0.47 25.70
N PRO A 19 32.31 -0.80 26.04
CA PRO A 19 33.03 -1.71 25.14
C PRO A 19 32.32 -2.05 23.83
N ILE A 20 30.98 -1.96 23.81
CA ILE A 20 30.14 -2.32 22.64
C ILE A 20 29.46 -1.10 21.99
N SER A 21 29.80 0.10 22.47
CA SER A 21 29.14 1.35 22.05
C SER A 21 29.26 1.63 20.55
N LYS A 22 30.38 1.22 19.94
CA LYS A 22 30.65 1.41 18.51
C LYS A 22 29.72 0.53 17.67
N GLU A 23 29.56 -0.72 18.05
CA GLU A 23 28.73 -1.72 17.38
C GLU A 23 27.25 -1.40 17.55
N VAL A 24 26.84 -0.91 18.72
CA VAL A 24 25.47 -0.44 18.94
C VAL A 24 25.16 0.73 18.01
N LYS A 25 26.05 1.74 17.91
CA LYS A 25 25.87 2.86 16.98
C LYS A 25 25.79 2.41 15.52
N ALA A 26 26.64 1.47 15.11
CA ALA A 26 26.61 0.91 13.75
C ALA A 26 25.29 0.19 13.46
N PHE A 27 24.81 -0.66 14.38
CA PHE A 27 23.53 -1.33 14.24
C PHE A 27 22.36 -0.35 14.20
N LEU A 28 22.31 0.63 15.12
CA LEU A 28 21.23 1.62 15.14
C LEU A 28 21.18 2.49 13.88
N THR A 29 22.36 2.79 13.30
CA THR A 29 22.45 3.50 12.02
C THR A 29 21.80 2.68 10.90
N GLU A 30 22.20 1.43 10.70
CA GLU A 30 21.61 0.58 9.65
C GLU A 30 20.15 0.24 9.93
N TRP A 31 19.77 0.06 11.20
CA TRP A 31 18.38 -0.15 11.58
C TRP A 31 17.52 1.07 11.27
N SER A 32 18.00 2.30 11.53
CA SER A 32 17.25 3.52 11.22
C SER A 32 16.97 3.67 9.72
N ARG A 33 17.94 3.33 8.86
CA ARG A 33 17.79 3.33 7.39
C ARG A 33 16.77 2.30 6.95
N PHE A 34 16.89 1.08 7.46
CA PHE A 34 15.92 0.02 7.20
C PHE A 34 14.51 0.40 7.65
N ASN A 35 14.36 0.94 8.86
CA ASN A 35 13.07 1.34 9.42
C ASN A 35 12.42 2.47 8.60
N ALA A 36 13.21 3.47 8.18
CA ALA A 36 12.73 4.52 7.29
C ALA A 36 12.26 3.95 5.93
N ALA A 37 13.03 3.03 5.35
CA ALA A 37 12.66 2.36 4.10
C ALA A 37 11.43 1.44 4.26
N ALA A 38 11.28 0.77 5.41
CA ALA A 38 10.14 -0.07 5.73
C ALA A 38 8.85 0.77 5.82
N LYS A 39 8.88 1.90 6.56
CA LYS A 39 7.76 2.84 6.62
C LYS A 39 7.39 3.41 5.25
N ALA A 40 8.39 3.71 4.42
CA ALA A 40 8.14 4.17 3.06
C ALA A 40 7.49 3.07 2.18
N ALA A 41 7.91 1.81 2.33
CA ALA A 41 7.32 0.68 1.63
C ALA A 41 5.88 0.40 2.08
N GLU A 42 5.59 0.49 3.38
CA GLU A 42 4.23 0.37 3.92
C GLU A 42 3.33 1.49 3.40
N ALA A 43 3.77 2.76 3.48
CA ALA A 43 3.02 3.90 2.97
C ALA A 43 2.75 3.78 1.45
N ALA A 44 3.72 3.30 0.68
CA ALA A 44 3.55 3.07 -0.76
C ALA A 44 2.56 1.93 -1.05
N SER A 45 2.55 0.87 -0.24
CA SER A 45 1.60 -0.24 -0.36
C SER A 45 0.17 0.21 -0.04
N LEU A 46 -0.02 0.95 1.05
CA LEU A 46 -1.31 1.55 1.39
C LEU A 46 -1.84 2.46 0.27
N LYS A 47 -0.95 3.22 -0.37
CA LYS A 47 -1.32 4.06 -1.51
C LYS A 47 -1.72 3.23 -2.73
N GLU A 48 -1.03 2.11 -3.00
CA GLU A 48 -1.40 1.20 -4.07
C GLU A 48 -2.81 0.63 -3.83
N ASP A 49 -3.12 0.21 -2.60
CA ASP A 49 -4.43 -0.33 -2.24
C ASP A 49 -5.54 0.71 -2.42
N LEU A 50 -5.36 1.93 -1.91
CA LEU A 50 -6.33 3.02 -2.09
C LEU A 50 -6.60 3.34 -3.57
N VAL A 51 -5.58 3.23 -4.42
CA VAL A 51 -5.73 3.49 -5.86
C VAL A 51 -6.43 2.32 -6.57
N ARG A 52 -6.28 1.08 -6.08
CA ARG A 52 -7.05 -0.08 -6.57
C ARG A 52 -8.51 0.00 -6.16
N ASP A 53 -8.81 0.45 -4.95
CA ASP A 53 -10.18 0.69 -4.50
C ASP A 53 -10.86 1.73 -5.41
N ALA A 54 -10.17 2.83 -5.70
CA ALA A 54 -10.67 3.85 -6.63
C ALA A 54 -10.88 3.32 -8.07
N LEU A 55 -10.05 2.38 -8.54
CA LEU A 55 -10.28 1.70 -9.82
C LEU A 55 -11.56 0.84 -9.77
N SER A 56 -11.79 0.12 -8.68
CA SER A 56 -13.00 -0.67 -8.48
C SER A 56 -14.26 0.20 -8.46
N GLU A 57 -14.20 1.38 -7.83
CA GLU A 57 -15.30 2.34 -7.83
C GLU A 57 -15.58 2.87 -9.24
N ALA A 58 -14.54 3.30 -9.97
CA ALA A 58 -14.68 3.78 -11.34
C ALA A 58 -15.23 2.69 -12.30
N ASP A 59 -14.85 1.43 -12.08
CA ASP A 59 -15.36 0.30 -12.83
C ASP A 59 -16.85 0.07 -12.58
N ALA A 60 -17.28 0.12 -11.32
CA ALA A 60 -18.69 0.02 -10.95
C ALA A 60 -19.53 1.17 -11.56
N GLU A 61 -18.99 2.39 -11.59
CA GLU A 61 -19.62 3.54 -12.26
C GLU A 61 -19.77 3.31 -13.77
N ARG A 62 -18.74 2.76 -14.42
CA ARG A 62 -18.78 2.41 -15.85
C ARG A 62 -19.82 1.33 -16.11
N ASP A 63 -19.88 0.30 -15.28
CA ASP A 63 -20.85 -0.78 -15.38
C ASP A 63 -22.28 -0.27 -15.26
N GLU A 64 -22.55 0.64 -14.32
CA GLU A 64 -23.86 1.27 -14.22
C GLU A 64 -24.15 2.15 -15.43
N ALA A 65 -23.17 2.90 -15.94
CA ALA A 65 -23.34 3.69 -17.15
C ALA A 65 -23.67 2.81 -18.39
N VAL A 66 -23.10 1.61 -18.48
CA VAL A 66 -23.45 0.61 -19.51
C VAL A 66 -24.92 0.19 -19.38
N ARG A 67 -25.39 -0.12 -18.15
CA ARG A 67 -26.79 -0.49 -17.90
C ARG A 67 -27.76 0.66 -18.18
N VAL A 68 -27.40 1.89 -17.81
CA VAL A 68 -28.19 3.09 -18.13
C VAL A 68 -28.31 3.27 -19.64
N LEU A 69 -27.21 3.12 -20.38
CA LEU A 69 -27.21 3.23 -21.84
C LEU A 69 -28.10 2.17 -22.48
N ASP A 70 -28.01 0.91 -22.02
CA ASP A 70 -28.86 -0.18 -22.48
C ASP A 70 -30.36 0.16 -22.31
N ARG A 71 -30.76 0.59 -21.11
CA ARG A 71 -32.15 1.04 -20.85
C ARG A 71 -32.58 2.17 -21.77
N LYS A 72 -31.73 3.18 -21.97
CA LYS A 72 -32.04 4.33 -22.85
C LYS A 72 -32.15 3.96 -24.32
N LEU A 73 -31.37 2.98 -24.78
CA LEU A 73 -31.49 2.46 -26.14
C LEU A 73 -32.80 1.69 -26.31
N ILE A 74 -33.19 0.87 -25.32
CA ILE A 74 -34.48 0.14 -25.34
C ILE A 74 -35.65 1.11 -25.35
N GLU A 75 -35.64 2.14 -24.48
CA GLU A 75 -36.65 3.21 -24.47
C GLU A 75 -36.74 3.95 -25.82
N ALA A 76 -35.61 4.08 -26.52
CA ALA A 76 -35.53 4.68 -27.86
C ALA A 76 -35.92 3.72 -29.00
N GLY A 77 -36.44 2.53 -28.68
CA GLY A 77 -36.95 1.57 -29.66
C GLY A 77 -35.93 0.53 -30.13
N ALA A 78 -34.77 0.42 -29.49
CA ALA A 78 -33.88 -0.71 -29.72
C ALA A 78 -34.55 -2.02 -29.24
N PRO A 79 -34.28 -3.15 -29.91
CA PRO A 79 -34.85 -4.42 -29.47
C PRO A 79 -34.38 -4.74 -28.04
N ALA A 80 -35.31 -5.16 -27.18
CA ALA A 80 -35.00 -5.63 -25.83
C ALA A 80 -34.60 -7.12 -25.80
N LYS A 81 -35.25 -7.93 -26.66
CA LYS A 81 -34.99 -9.39 -26.76
C LYS A 81 -33.76 -9.75 -27.58
N ALA A 82 -33.39 -8.90 -28.54
CA ALA A 82 -32.10 -8.97 -29.23
C ALA A 82 -31.25 -7.84 -28.66
N SER A 83 -30.01 -8.10 -28.24
CA SER A 83 -29.11 -7.10 -27.62
C SER A 83 -29.27 -5.68 -28.19
N SER A 84 -29.52 -4.69 -27.33
CA SER A 84 -29.66 -3.27 -27.70
C SER A 84 -28.40 -2.70 -28.36
N PHE A 85 -27.24 -3.32 -28.13
CA PHE A 85 -25.94 -2.94 -28.67
C PHE A 85 -25.66 -3.55 -30.05
N LYS A 86 -26.42 -4.57 -30.46
CA LYS A 86 -26.28 -5.27 -31.74
C LYS A 86 -26.31 -4.34 -32.97
N PRO A 87 -27.20 -3.32 -33.07
CA PRO A 87 -27.21 -2.39 -34.20
C PRO A 87 -25.93 -1.54 -34.33
N PHE A 88 -25.09 -1.53 -33.31
CA PHE A 88 -23.83 -0.79 -33.26
C PHE A 88 -22.60 -1.70 -33.38
N GLY A 89 -22.80 -2.99 -33.68
CA GLY A 89 -21.71 -3.96 -33.86
C GLY A 89 -20.94 -4.26 -32.58
N ALA A 90 -21.54 -4.03 -31.41
CA ALA A 90 -20.94 -4.32 -30.12
C ALA A 90 -21.54 -5.57 -29.47
N PRO A 91 -20.79 -6.25 -28.57
CA PRO A 91 -21.30 -7.35 -27.75
C PRO A 91 -22.51 -6.92 -26.92
N SER A 92 -23.25 -7.88 -26.39
CA SER A 92 -24.36 -7.59 -25.50
C SER A 92 -23.90 -6.88 -24.21
N PRO A 93 -24.77 -6.09 -23.55
CA PRO A 93 -24.40 -5.41 -22.31
C PRO A 93 -23.78 -6.38 -21.28
N SER A 94 -24.39 -7.55 -21.07
CA SER A 94 -23.88 -8.56 -20.16
C SER A 94 -22.51 -9.14 -20.55
N GLU A 95 -22.21 -9.24 -21.85
CA GLU A 95 -20.88 -9.64 -22.32
C GLU A 95 -19.86 -8.53 -22.09
N VAL A 96 -20.23 -7.26 -22.34
CA VAL A 96 -19.36 -6.11 -22.09
C VAL A 96 -18.95 -6.05 -20.62
N LEU A 97 -19.88 -6.26 -19.69
CA LEU A 97 -19.62 -6.27 -18.23
C LEU A 97 -18.76 -7.45 -17.75
N ARG A 98 -18.54 -8.48 -18.59
CA ARG A 98 -17.68 -9.63 -18.26
C ARG A 98 -16.26 -9.52 -18.82
N LEU A 99 -16.01 -8.50 -19.64
CA LEU A 99 -14.67 -8.27 -20.20
C LEU A 99 -13.73 -7.75 -19.12
N GLY A 100 -12.44 -8.11 -19.23
CA GLY A 100 -11.42 -7.45 -18.42
C GLY A 100 -11.31 -5.96 -18.79
N HIS A 101 -10.88 -5.11 -17.84
CA HIS A 101 -10.90 -3.65 -17.98
C HIS A 101 -10.32 -3.16 -19.33
N GLY A 102 -9.16 -3.67 -19.75
CA GLY A 102 -8.53 -3.25 -21.01
C GLY A 102 -9.33 -3.56 -22.27
N GLU A 103 -10.04 -4.69 -22.31
CA GLU A 103 -10.91 -5.04 -23.44
C GLU A 103 -12.23 -4.29 -23.36
N GLN A 104 -12.83 -4.22 -22.18
CA GLN A 104 -14.06 -3.46 -21.93
C GLN A 104 -13.90 -2.00 -22.36
N THR A 105 -12.78 -1.38 -22.02
CA THR A 105 -12.48 0.01 -22.40
C THR A 105 -12.49 0.23 -23.91
N LYS A 106 -11.89 -0.70 -24.68
CA LYS A 106 -11.86 -0.61 -26.14
C LYS A 106 -13.25 -0.81 -26.75
N VAL A 107 -14.00 -1.76 -26.21
CA VAL A 107 -15.37 -2.06 -26.67
C VAL A 107 -16.30 -0.89 -26.37
N VAL A 108 -16.24 -0.32 -25.16
CA VAL A 108 -17.01 0.86 -24.75
C VAL A 108 -16.67 2.07 -25.64
N ALA A 109 -15.40 2.34 -25.90
CA ALA A 109 -15.00 3.45 -26.77
C ALA A 109 -15.54 3.29 -28.21
N LYS A 110 -15.50 2.06 -28.76
CA LYS A 110 -16.08 1.75 -30.07
C LYS A 110 -17.60 1.93 -30.07
N LEU A 111 -18.28 1.45 -29.03
CA LEU A 111 -19.74 1.57 -28.87
C LEU A 111 -20.16 3.05 -28.79
N VAL A 112 -19.52 3.84 -27.92
CA VAL A 112 -19.75 5.28 -27.77
C VAL A 112 -19.60 5.99 -29.12
N LYS A 113 -18.54 5.70 -29.87
CA LYS A 113 -18.31 6.26 -31.21
C LYS A 113 -19.39 5.84 -32.22
N ALA A 114 -19.78 4.58 -32.22
CA ALA A 114 -20.78 4.04 -33.13
C ALA A 114 -22.17 4.65 -32.88
N ILE A 115 -22.56 4.83 -31.61
CA ILE A 115 -23.83 5.46 -31.26
C ILE A 115 -23.81 6.95 -31.61
N ALA A 116 -22.72 7.66 -31.29
CA ALA A 116 -22.57 9.07 -31.60
C ALA A 116 -22.58 9.36 -33.12
N ALA A 117 -22.09 8.42 -33.94
CA ALA A 117 -22.10 8.54 -35.39
C ALA A 117 -23.50 8.30 -36.01
N LYS A 118 -24.41 7.62 -35.30
CA LYS A 118 -25.75 7.33 -35.81
C LYS A 118 -26.64 8.55 -35.68
N LYS A 119 -27.22 9.02 -36.79
CA LYS A 119 -28.18 10.13 -36.81
C LYS A 119 -29.50 9.73 -36.13
N GLY A 120 -30.21 10.70 -35.57
CA GLY A 120 -31.56 10.50 -35.01
C GLY A 120 -31.61 9.88 -33.61
N GLN A 121 -30.49 9.87 -32.87
CA GLN A 121 -30.51 9.44 -31.46
C GLN A 121 -31.26 10.45 -30.59
N SER A 122 -32.00 9.93 -29.60
CA SER A 122 -32.68 10.79 -28.63
C SER A 122 -31.67 11.51 -27.73
N ALA A 123 -32.07 12.65 -27.18
CA ALA A 123 -31.23 13.41 -26.25
C ALA A 123 -30.83 12.56 -25.02
N GLY A 124 -31.72 11.69 -24.54
CA GLY A 124 -31.45 10.76 -23.44
C GLY A 124 -30.37 9.74 -23.76
N VAL A 125 -30.36 9.17 -24.97
CA VAL A 125 -29.30 8.26 -25.42
C VAL A 125 -27.97 9.00 -25.53
N LEU A 126 -27.95 10.19 -26.13
CA LEU A 126 -26.72 10.98 -26.25
C LEU A 126 -26.15 11.40 -24.89
N ALA A 127 -27.00 11.70 -23.91
CA ALA A 127 -26.57 11.97 -22.54
C ALA A 127 -25.96 10.72 -21.88
N ALA A 128 -26.59 9.55 -22.02
CA ALA A 128 -26.06 8.29 -21.51
C ALA A 128 -24.72 7.89 -22.16
N VAL A 129 -24.57 8.13 -23.47
CA VAL A 129 -23.31 7.93 -24.20
C VAL A 129 -22.19 8.81 -23.65
N LYS A 130 -22.47 10.10 -23.38
CA LYS A 130 -21.49 11.00 -22.75
C LYS A 130 -21.11 10.56 -21.35
N ALA A 131 -22.09 10.13 -20.54
CA ALA A 131 -21.83 9.61 -19.20
C ALA A 131 -20.96 8.36 -19.24
N LEU A 132 -21.26 7.41 -20.13
CA LEU A 132 -20.47 6.21 -20.34
C LEU A 132 -19.04 6.52 -20.82
N SER A 133 -18.89 7.47 -21.76
CA SER A 133 -17.56 7.91 -22.21
C SER A 133 -16.73 8.45 -21.04
N LYS A 134 -17.33 9.32 -20.21
CA LYS A 134 -16.66 9.89 -19.03
C LYS A 134 -16.27 8.82 -18.02
N ALA A 135 -17.16 7.87 -17.72
CA ALA A 135 -16.86 6.77 -16.80
C ALA A 135 -15.75 5.87 -17.34
N ASN A 136 -15.73 5.63 -18.66
CA ASN A 136 -14.67 4.88 -19.32
C ASN A 136 -13.31 5.59 -19.23
N ASP A 137 -13.27 6.91 -19.43
CA ASP A 137 -12.05 7.71 -19.27
C ASP A 137 -11.54 7.71 -17.81
N ALA A 138 -12.46 7.69 -16.83
CA ALA A 138 -12.12 7.57 -15.42
C ALA A 138 -11.44 6.22 -15.11
N VAL A 139 -11.95 5.11 -15.66
CA VAL A 139 -11.31 3.78 -15.54
C VAL A 139 -9.90 3.80 -16.16
N ILE A 140 -9.73 4.35 -17.38
CA ILE A 140 -8.40 4.47 -18.01
C ILE A 140 -7.44 5.25 -17.12
N ALA A 141 -7.88 6.39 -16.57
CA ALA A 141 -7.05 7.21 -15.70
C ALA A 141 -6.70 6.48 -14.39
N ALA A 142 -7.64 5.74 -13.81
CA ALA A 142 -7.42 4.93 -12.61
C ALA A 142 -6.43 3.79 -12.88
N GLU A 143 -6.53 3.07 -14.00
CA GLU A 143 -5.58 2.01 -14.38
C GLU A 143 -4.14 2.55 -14.49
N LEU A 144 -3.95 3.73 -15.08
CA LEU A 144 -2.64 4.37 -15.17
C LEU A 144 -2.07 4.68 -13.77
N ARG A 145 -2.91 5.13 -12.84
CA ARG A 145 -2.51 5.38 -11.46
C ARG A 145 -2.17 4.10 -10.72
N VAL A 146 -2.91 3.01 -10.95
CA VAL A 146 -2.59 1.69 -10.37
C VAL A 146 -1.20 1.25 -10.81
N LYS A 147 -0.90 1.33 -12.12
CA LYS A 147 0.44 0.97 -12.64
C LYS A 147 1.55 1.79 -11.99
N ALA A 148 1.40 3.12 -11.95
CA ALA A 148 2.39 4.01 -11.35
C ALA A 148 2.57 3.75 -9.84
N SER A 149 1.49 3.45 -9.13
CA SER A 149 1.52 3.16 -7.68
C SER A 149 2.15 1.80 -7.38
N ALA A 150 1.82 0.78 -8.18
CA ALA A 150 2.42 -0.55 -8.08
C ALA A 150 3.94 -0.51 -8.32
N GLU A 151 4.40 0.24 -9.32
CA GLU A 151 5.83 0.48 -9.53
C GLU A 151 6.49 1.19 -8.35
N ALA A 152 5.84 2.21 -7.78
CA ALA A 152 6.36 2.93 -6.62
C ALA A 152 6.46 2.02 -5.39
N ALA A 153 5.44 1.20 -5.13
CA ALA A 153 5.45 0.21 -4.06
C ALA A 153 6.53 -0.86 -4.27
N SER A 154 6.72 -1.33 -5.52
CA SER A 154 7.80 -2.25 -5.87
C SER A 154 9.17 -1.64 -5.63
N ARG A 155 9.41 -0.39 -6.06
CA ARG A 155 10.67 0.33 -5.81
C ARG A 155 10.94 0.51 -4.32
N ALA A 156 9.92 0.90 -3.54
CA ALA A 156 10.07 1.08 -2.10
C ALA A 156 10.40 -0.24 -1.38
N ARG A 157 9.79 -1.36 -1.78
CA ARG A 157 10.15 -2.69 -1.30
C ARG A 157 11.60 -3.06 -1.63
N GLY A 158 12.04 -2.79 -2.86
CA GLY A 158 13.44 -3.02 -3.27
C GLY A 158 14.45 -2.21 -2.43
N VAL A 159 14.14 -0.95 -2.11
CA VAL A 159 14.98 -0.13 -1.22
C VAL A 159 15.04 -0.71 0.19
N ARG A 160 13.90 -1.13 0.76
CA ARG A 160 13.85 -1.81 2.07
C ARG A 160 14.71 -3.07 2.08
N GLU A 161 14.59 -3.91 1.06
CA GLU A 161 15.37 -5.14 0.91
C GLU A 161 16.87 -4.87 0.74
N GLY A 162 17.24 -3.77 0.08
CA GLY A 162 18.63 -3.32 -0.01
C GLY A 162 19.29 -3.05 1.35
N PHE A 163 18.53 -2.59 2.33
CA PHE A 163 19.04 -2.37 3.70
C PHE A 163 18.97 -3.62 4.59
N ASP A 164 18.06 -4.57 4.32
CA ASP A 164 17.84 -5.75 5.19
C ASP A 164 19.14 -6.54 5.47
N ARG A 165 19.93 -6.83 4.44
CA ARG A 165 21.19 -7.57 4.60
C ARG A 165 22.20 -6.80 5.47
N GLN A 166 22.31 -5.50 5.29
CA GLN A 166 23.24 -4.65 6.03
C GLN A 166 22.84 -4.55 7.50
N THR A 167 21.55 -4.35 7.78
CA THR A 167 20.99 -4.32 9.13
C THR A 167 21.19 -5.66 9.84
N ARG A 168 20.95 -6.80 9.18
CA ARG A 168 21.17 -8.15 9.76
C ARG A 168 22.65 -8.42 10.03
N ALA A 169 23.54 -8.00 9.13
CA ALA A 169 24.98 -8.12 9.34
C ALA A 169 25.45 -7.29 10.54
N ALA A 170 24.98 -6.05 10.66
CA ALA A 170 25.28 -5.18 11.80
C ALA A 170 24.76 -5.75 13.12
N LEU A 171 23.54 -6.31 13.14
CA LEU A 171 22.98 -6.99 14.32
C LEU A 171 23.81 -8.21 14.71
N SER A 172 24.21 -9.03 13.73
CA SER A 172 25.02 -10.24 13.97
C SER A 172 26.38 -9.88 14.57
N LYS A 173 27.02 -8.82 14.04
CA LYS A 173 28.27 -8.29 14.58
C LYS A 173 28.10 -7.77 16.00
N LEU A 174 27.03 -7.02 16.27
CA LEU A 174 26.71 -6.55 17.63
C LEU A 174 26.55 -7.73 18.60
N LYS A 175 25.75 -8.74 18.25
CA LYS A 175 25.56 -9.93 19.08
C LYS A 175 26.86 -10.66 19.38
N LEU A 176 27.75 -10.78 18.39
CA LEU A 176 29.07 -11.39 18.58
C LEU A 176 29.93 -10.59 19.57
N GLN A 177 30.00 -9.26 19.39
CA GLN A 177 30.83 -8.39 20.22
C GLN A 177 30.31 -8.31 21.65
N VAL A 178 28.99 -8.34 21.86
CA VAL A 178 28.40 -8.43 23.19
C VAL A 178 28.81 -9.72 23.90
N ARG A 179 28.80 -10.86 23.19
CA ARG A 179 29.27 -12.14 23.76
C ARG A 179 30.75 -12.16 24.08
N LEU A 180 31.58 -11.48 23.29
CA LEU A 180 33.01 -11.33 23.59
C LEU A 180 33.20 -10.46 24.83
N ALA A 181 32.53 -9.32 24.90
CA ALA A 181 32.59 -8.45 26.07
C ALA A 181 32.11 -9.15 27.35
N GLU A 182 31.10 -10.03 27.27
CA GLU A 182 30.68 -10.86 28.41
C GLU A 182 31.78 -11.80 28.92
N LYS A 183 32.55 -12.41 28.02
CA LYS A 183 33.70 -13.24 28.40
C LYS A 183 34.81 -12.42 29.05
N ASP A 184 34.94 -11.16 28.67
CA ASP A 184 35.93 -10.22 29.20
C ASP A 184 35.44 -9.49 30.47
N GLY A 185 34.31 -9.90 31.04
CA GLY A 185 33.83 -9.43 32.35
C GLY A 185 32.57 -8.55 32.33
N LEU A 186 31.99 -8.27 31.16
CA LEU A 186 30.74 -7.51 31.04
C LEU A 186 29.49 -8.40 31.25
N VAL A 187 29.42 -9.06 32.40
CA VAL A 187 28.43 -10.11 32.70
C VAL A 187 26.98 -9.60 32.54
N GLY A 188 26.17 -10.33 31.76
CA GLY A 188 24.74 -10.03 31.57
C GLY A 188 24.44 -8.93 30.55
N ALA A 189 25.43 -8.45 29.80
CA ALA A 189 25.20 -7.45 28.76
C ALA A 189 24.30 -7.96 27.62
N TYR A 190 24.38 -9.24 27.27
CA TYR A 190 23.55 -9.83 26.22
C TYR A 190 22.09 -9.85 26.62
N SER A 191 21.79 -10.36 27.82
CA SER A 191 20.43 -10.38 28.33
C SER A 191 19.88 -8.96 28.53
N GLN A 192 20.67 -8.03 29.05
CA GLN A 192 20.23 -6.64 29.21
C GLN A 192 19.97 -5.94 27.87
N LEU A 193 20.80 -6.14 26.86
CA LEU A 193 20.69 -5.42 25.59
C LEU A 193 19.55 -5.95 24.72
N PHE A 194 19.32 -7.27 24.76
CA PHE A 194 18.35 -7.96 23.91
C PHE A 194 17.12 -8.49 24.67
N ALA A 195 16.96 -8.17 25.95
CA ALA A 195 15.74 -8.49 26.70
C ALA A 195 14.53 -7.87 26.00
N THR A 196 13.50 -8.71 25.80
CA THR A 196 12.20 -8.32 25.24
C THR A 196 11.36 -7.51 26.22
N ASP A 197 11.60 -7.69 27.52
CA ASP A 197 10.94 -6.94 28.60
C ASP A 197 11.84 -5.78 29.03
N ALA A 198 11.43 -4.55 28.78
CA ALA A 198 12.14 -3.39 29.30
C ALA A 198 12.12 -3.44 30.84
N PRO A 199 13.26 -3.27 31.54
CA PRO A 199 13.22 -3.11 32.98
C PRO A 199 12.49 -1.80 33.28
N VAL A 200 11.28 -1.91 33.83
CA VAL A 200 10.53 -0.79 34.39
C VAL A 200 11.42 -0.13 35.44
N LYS A 201 11.88 1.09 35.19
CA LYS A 201 12.56 1.90 36.19
C LYS A 201 11.59 2.11 37.35
N LYS A 202 11.78 1.36 38.44
CA LYS A 202 11.13 1.64 39.73
C LYS A 202 11.63 3.03 40.17
N PRO A 203 10.77 4.04 40.36
CA PRO A 203 11.21 5.33 40.89
C PRO A 203 11.83 5.11 42.28
N ALA A 204 13.00 5.71 42.50
CA ALA A 204 13.72 5.63 43.75
C ALA A 204 12.81 6.10 44.90
N ALA A 205 12.60 5.24 45.89
CA ALA A 205 11.88 5.60 47.10
C ALA A 205 12.65 6.72 47.81
N THR A 206 11.98 7.85 47.99
CA THR A 206 12.46 8.96 48.81
C THR A 206 12.68 8.45 50.24
N PRO A 207 13.84 8.68 50.87
CA PRO A 207 14.05 8.26 52.26
C PRO A 207 13.07 9.01 53.18
N PRO A 208 12.54 8.35 54.22
CA PRO A 208 11.60 8.98 55.15
C PRO A 208 12.32 10.08 55.93
N VAL A 209 11.72 11.28 55.92
CA VAL A 209 12.12 12.39 56.78
C VAL A 209 11.83 11.98 58.22
N SER A 210 12.87 11.82 59.02
CA SER A 210 12.76 11.67 60.47
C SER A 210 12.11 12.92 61.06
N ALA A 211 10.96 12.75 61.72
CA ALA A 211 10.33 13.81 62.50
C ALA A 211 11.15 14.08 63.78
N PRO A 212 11.44 15.34 64.13
CA PRO A 212 11.99 15.66 65.44
C PRO A 212 10.89 15.64 66.52
N THR A 213 11.25 15.03 67.64
CA THR A 213 10.60 15.08 68.97
C THR A 213 10.35 16.48 69.47
#